data_AF-A0A8D8WNQ1-F1
#
_entry.id   AF-A0A8D8WNQ1-F1
#
_cell.length_a   1.000
_cell.length_b   1.000
_cell.length_c   1.000
_cell.angle_alpha   90.00
_cell.angle_beta   90.00
_cell.angle_gamma   90.00
#
_symmetry.space_group_name_H-M   'P 1'
#
loop_
_entity.id
_entity.type
_entity.pdbx_description
1 polymer ?
#
loop_
_entity_poly.entity_id
_entity_poly.type
_entity_poly.pdbx_seq_one_letter_code
_entity_poly.pdbx_strand_id
1 'polypeptide(L)'
;MLRSSNGFFNKSNSNLVCVCFILISVLVNFNVGSEEESPWKINPMLWTTVSTSKPSIGKSILNLFRLGVRNIVTYTQRKMQTRTIVQRFLNHPFYNESKRVAIFLNRPDEVKTRKLIRLILKSGRKVFLPWYEANSSSMKLLQMINIYDIKRYTKENKDGILQFTNPENRTEAMESGGLDLVVLPGMAFSLDGKRLGRGNNDLYPNYLNELKKMSPHYRTMGLAFKCQVVYDFPLYNNCIVVDHIVHSYKVYNPAAQIIDLIDPFGNHTHYNEYLKFKPRNSSIPRIKNATMKRLYKKYKKAKNKKATNKTKKNKKSKKKKSKNNTNNKKPKSG
;
A
#
# COMPACT_ATOMS: atom_id res chain seq x y z
N MET A 1 24.96 37.23 24.13
CA MET A 1 25.16 35.96 24.87
C MET A 1 23.94 35.07 24.70
N LEU A 2 23.91 34.26 23.66
CA LEU A 2 22.95 33.16 23.51
C LEU A 2 23.61 31.91 24.14
N ARG A 3 23.15 31.50 25.32
CA ARG A 3 23.53 30.23 25.93
C ARG A 3 22.28 29.40 26.26
N SER A 4 22.19 28.29 25.54
CA SER A 4 21.65 26.99 25.95
C SER A 4 20.38 26.92 26.80
N SER A 5 19.25 26.70 26.14
CA SER A 5 18.12 25.93 26.68
C SER A 5 17.95 24.61 25.89
N ASN A 6 19.05 23.89 25.71
CA ASN A 6 19.03 22.47 25.33
C ASN A 6 18.89 21.65 26.61
N GLY A 7 17.67 21.42 27.07
CA GLY A 7 17.48 20.72 28.34
C GLY A 7 16.09 20.23 28.70
N PHE A 8 15.13 20.10 27.78
CA PHE A 8 13.81 19.55 28.11
C PHE A 8 13.13 18.84 26.93
N PHE A 9 13.82 17.91 26.27
CA PHE A 9 13.13 16.87 25.48
C PHE A 9 13.63 15.50 25.91
N ASN A 10 13.06 15.05 27.03
CA ASN A 10 13.30 13.72 27.56
C ASN A 10 12.71 12.68 26.59
N LYS A 11 13.46 11.62 26.26
CA LYS A 11 13.13 10.56 25.27
C LYS A 11 11.78 9.85 25.52
N SER A 12 11.22 10.02 26.72
CA SER A 12 9.89 9.54 27.15
C SER A 12 8.74 10.39 26.57
N ASN A 13 8.87 11.72 26.56
CA ASN A 13 7.81 12.64 26.13
C ASN A 13 7.61 12.60 24.60
N SER A 14 8.67 12.36 23.84
CA SER A 14 8.56 12.21 22.38
C SER A 14 7.77 10.97 21.97
N ASN A 15 7.86 9.87 22.73
CA ASN A 15 7.08 8.66 22.48
C ASN A 15 5.59 8.88 22.75
N LEU A 16 5.25 9.59 23.84
CA LEU A 16 3.87 9.89 24.20
C LEU A 16 3.21 10.81 23.16
N VAL A 17 3.90 11.87 22.75
CA VAL A 17 3.44 12.79 21.70
C VAL A 17 3.20 12.04 20.38
N CYS A 18 4.10 11.13 20.01
CA CYS A 18 3.91 10.38 18.77
C CYS A 18 2.78 9.34 18.85
N VAL A 19 2.61 8.67 19.99
CA VAL A 19 1.45 7.80 20.24
C VAL A 19 0.16 8.60 20.14
N CYS A 20 0.13 9.82 20.70
CA CYS A 20 -1.00 10.74 20.56
C CYS A 20 -1.25 11.14 19.10
N PHE A 21 -0.23 11.41 18.29
CA PHE A 21 -0.43 11.73 16.87
C PHE A 21 -0.86 10.53 16.02
N ILE A 22 -0.37 9.32 16.34
CA ILE A 22 -0.86 8.08 15.73
C ILE A 22 -2.32 7.88 16.09
N LEU A 23 -2.64 7.98 17.38
CA LEU A 23 -4.00 7.93 17.89
C LEU A 23 -4.86 8.95 17.17
N ILE A 24 -4.45 10.22 17.09
CA ILE A 24 -5.21 11.28 16.41
C ILE A 24 -5.37 10.94 14.92
N SER A 25 -4.34 10.51 14.22
CA SER A 25 -4.43 10.19 12.79
C SER A 25 -5.32 8.97 12.53
N VAL A 26 -5.22 7.96 13.38
CA VAL A 26 -6.04 6.76 13.36
C VAL A 26 -7.49 7.12 13.70
N LEU A 27 -7.73 7.87 14.77
CA LEU A 27 -9.05 8.37 15.19
C LEU A 27 -9.67 9.26 14.12
N VAL A 28 -8.92 10.18 13.52
CA VAL A 28 -9.37 11.01 12.38
C VAL A 28 -9.75 10.13 11.19
N ASN A 29 -8.93 9.12 10.84
CA ASN A 29 -9.28 8.17 9.78
C ASN A 29 -10.56 7.36 10.05
N PHE A 30 -10.92 7.20 11.32
CA PHE A 30 -12.14 6.52 11.73
C PHE A 30 -13.36 7.46 11.88
N ASN A 31 -13.15 8.75 12.15
CA ASN A 31 -14.22 9.71 12.45
C ASN A 31 -14.72 10.53 11.25
N VAL A 32 -14.05 10.44 10.09
CA VAL A 32 -14.43 11.24 8.91
C VAL A 32 -15.48 10.51 8.07
N GLY A 33 -16.74 10.91 8.28
CA GLY A 33 -17.90 10.53 7.49
C GLY A 33 -18.05 11.29 6.16
N SER A 34 -17.07 12.10 5.72
CA SER A 34 -17.18 12.89 4.49
C SER A 34 -16.51 12.24 3.27
N GLU A 35 -17.15 12.47 2.12
CA GLU A 35 -16.81 11.98 0.78
C GLU A 35 -15.63 12.72 0.13
N GLU A 36 -14.96 13.65 0.82
CA GLU A 36 -13.92 14.49 0.20
C GLU A 36 -12.54 13.80 0.07
N GLU A 37 -11.97 13.96 -1.12
CA GLU A 37 -10.81 13.27 -1.69
C GLU A 37 -9.42 13.77 -1.25
N SER A 38 -9.21 14.22 -0.01
CA SER A 38 -7.87 14.69 0.41
C SER A 38 -7.06 13.62 1.15
N PRO A 39 -5.91 13.14 0.63
CA PRO A 39 -5.01 12.27 1.37
C PRO A 39 -4.28 13.07 2.45
N TRP A 40 -4.68 12.84 3.69
CA TRP A 40 -4.19 13.46 4.93
C TRP A 40 -2.66 13.52 5.01
N LYS A 41 -2.11 14.72 5.23
CA LYS A 41 -0.69 14.96 5.43
C LYS A 41 -0.33 14.82 6.91
N ILE A 42 0.19 13.66 7.30
CA ILE A 42 0.92 13.53 8.56
C ILE A 42 2.37 13.94 8.29
N ASN A 43 2.94 14.81 9.13
CA ASN A 43 4.30 15.29 8.98
C ASN A 43 5.32 14.12 9.11
N PRO A 44 6.12 13.81 8.06
CA PRO A 44 7.04 12.67 8.04
C PRO A 44 8.12 12.69 9.13
N MET A 45 8.43 13.87 9.67
CA MET A 45 9.51 14.08 10.64
C MET A 45 9.12 13.65 12.07
N LEU A 46 7.82 13.69 12.40
CA LEU A 46 7.29 13.27 13.69
C LEU A 46 7.29 11.74 13.87
N TRP A 47 7.24 10.98 12.78
CA TRP A 47 7.16 9.52 12.83
C TRP A 47 8.48 8.82 13.16
N THR A 48 9.61 9.38 12.71
CA THR A 48 10.96 8.82 12.93
C THR A 48 11.31 8.59 14.41
N THR A 49 10.66 9.30 15.32
CA THR A 49 10.89 9.21 16.77
C THR A 49 10.14 8.04 17.42
N VAL A 50 9.05 7.53 16.81
CA VAL A 50 8.29 6.34 17.27
C VAL A 50 9.08 5.06 17.05
N SER A 51 9.75 4.94 15.90
CA SER A 51 10.42 3.71 15.47
C SER A 51 11.61 3.29 16.35
N THR A 52 12.07 4.17 17.25
CA THR A 52 13.15 3.89 18.20
C THR A 52 12.66 3.48 19.59
N SER A 53 11.36 3.24 19.76
CA SER A 53 10.74 3.02 21.07
C SER A 53 10.24 1.58 21.26
N LYS A 54 10.21 1.16 22.53
CA LYS A 54 10.09 -0.22 23.04
C LYS A 54 8.97 -1.06 22.39
N PRO A 55 9.09 -2.41 22.38
CA PRO A 55 8.11 -3.36 21.82
C PRO A 55 6.63 -3.13 22.24
N SER A 56 6.40 -2.48 23.39
CA SER A 56 5.07 -2.14 23.90
C SER A 56 4.27 -1.19 23.00
N ILE A 57 4.93 -0.32 22.23
CA ILE A 57 4.25 0.70 21.41
C ILE A 57 3.67 0.12 20.11
N GLY A 58 4.38 -0.81 19.47
CA GLY A 58 3.87 -1.51 18.28
C GLY A 58 2.58 -2.28 18.56
N LYS A 59 2.49 -2.93 19.73
CA LYS A 59 1.28 -3.66 20.17
C LYS A 59 0.10 -2.71 20.40
N SER A 60 0.34 -1.51 20.94
CA SER A 60 -0.69 -0.47 21.08
C SER A 60 -1.22 0.01 19.74
N ILE A 61 -0.34 0.28 18.76
CA ILE A 61 -0.73 0.71 17.41
C ILE A 61 -1.59 -0.35 16.71
N LEU A 62 -1.17 -1.62 16.77
CA LEU A 62 -1.93 -2.74 16.21
C LEU A 62 -3.33 -2.87 16.83
N ASN A 63 -3.42 -2.70 18.14
CA ASN A 63 -4.70 -2.72 18.85
C ASN A 63 -5.61 -1.57 18.43
N LEU A 64 -5.08 -0.38 18.14
CA LEU A 64 -5.88 0.75 17.70
C LEU A 64 -6.50 0.54 16.33
N PHE A 65 -5.72 0.06 15.35
CA PHE A 65 -6.29 -0.30 14.04
C PHE A 65 -7.37 -1.37 14.18
N ARG A 66 -7.13 -2.39 15.02
CA ARG A 66 -8.11 -3.45 15.28
C ARG A 66 -9.41 -2.92 15.87
N LEU A 67 -9.31 -2.13 16.94
CA LEU A 67 -10.46 -1.60 17.65
C LEU A 67 -11.23 -0.60 16.79
N GLY A 68 -10.55 0.25 16.02
CA GLY A 68 -11.26 1.21 15.19
C GLY A 68 -12.03 0.54 14.05
N VAL A 69 -11.50 -0.51 13.41
CA VAL A 69 -12.27 -1.25 12.39
C VAL A 69 -13.49 -1.91 13.02
N ARG A 70 -13.35 -2.50 14.21
CA ARG A 70 -14.44 -3.24 14.88
C ARG A 70 -15.51 -2.31 15.45
N ASN A 71 -15.09 -1.26 16.15
CA ASN A 71 -15.95 -0.46 17.02
C ASN A 71 -16.38 0.86 16.38
N ILE A 72 -15.60 1.40 15.43
CA ILE A 72 -15.91 2.71 14.83
C ILE A 72 -16.54 2.56 13.44
N VAL A 73 -16.00 1.69 12.59
CA VAL A 73 -16.61 1.44 11.27
C VAL A 73 -17.87 0.61 11.47
N THR A 74 -19.03 1.15 11.11
CA THR A 74 -20.29 0.44 11.27
C THR A 74 -20.36 -0.82 10.40
N TYR A 75 -21.22 -1.77 10.78
CA TYR A 75 -21.46 -2.97 9.99
C TYR A 75 -21.89 -2.65 8.54
N THR A 76 -22.77 -1.66 8.37
CA THR A 76 -23.26 -1.22 7.06
C THR A 76 -22.13 -0.64 6.21
N GLN A 77 -21.28 0.23 6.77
CA GLN A 77 -20.10 0.75 6.08
C GLN A 77 -19.14 -0.38 5.66
N ARG A 78 -18.81 -1.32 6.56
CA ARG A 78 -17.96 -2.48 6.22
C ARG A 78 -18.58 -3.32 5.10
N LYS A 79 -19.90 -3.55 5.14
CA LYS A 79 -20.62 -4.32 4.11
C LYS A 79 -20.60 -3.62 2.75
N MET A 80 -20.84 -2.30 2.70
CA MET A 80 -20.77 -1.51 1.48
C MET A 80 -19.37 -1.50 0.89
N GLN A 81 -18.37 -1.17 1.70
CA GLN A 81 -16.97 -1.16 1.27
C GLN A 81 -16.51 -2.53 0.78
N THR A 82 -16.90 -3.61 1.47
CA THR A 82 -16.60 -4.99 1.03
C THR A 82 -17.16 -5.25 -0.37
N ARG A 83 -18.40 -4.85 -0.68
CA ARG A 83 -19.00 -5.06 -2.01
C ARG A 83 -18.16 -4.39 -3.10
N THR A 84 -17.78 -3.14 -2.90
CA THR A 84 -16.95 -2.39 -3.85
C THR A 84 -15.56 -2.99 -4.01
N ILE A 85 -14.92 -3.38 -2.89
CA ILE A 85 -13.61 -4.04 -2.90
C ILE A 85 -13.67 -5.34 -3.70
N VAL A 86 -14.71 -6.17 -3.49
CA VAL A 86 -14.90 -7.43 -4.24
C VAL A 86 -15.08 -7.15 -5.73
N GLN A 87 -15.89 -6.18 -6.12
CA GLN A 87 -16.08 -5.82 -7.53
C GLN A 87 -14.77 -5.38 -8.17
N ARG A 88 -14.01 -4.50 -7.50
CA ARG A 88 -12.71 -4.05 -8.00
C ARG A 88 -11.69 -5.16 -8.10
N PHE A 89 -11.66 -6.06 -7.12
CA PHE A 89 -10.79 -7.23 -7.15
C PHE A 89 -11.06 -8.08 -8.40
N LEU A 90 -12.34 -8.37 -8.68
CA LEU A 90 -12.74 -9.22 -9.80
C LEU A 90 -12.46 -8.59 -11.17
N ASN A 91 -12.36 -7.27 -11.24
CA ASN A 91 -12.01 -6.53 -12.47
C ASN A 91 -10.51 -6.23 -12.57
N HIS A 92 -9.69 -6.69 -11.61
CA HIS A 92 -8.29 -6.31 -11.53
C HIS A 92 -7.41 -7.17 -12.46
N PRO A 93 -6.46 -6.58 -13.22
CA PRO A 93 -5.57 -7.33 -14.13
C PRO A 93 -4.83 -8.50 -13.46
N PHE A 94 -4.24 -8.28 -12.28
CA PHE A 94 -3.57 -9.37 -11.53
C PHE A 94 -4.49 -10.56 -11.22
N TYR A 95 -5.79 -10.33 -11.02
CA TYR A 95 -6.73 -11.42 -10.81
C TYR A 95 -7.08 -12.10 -12.15
N ASN A 96 -7.34 -11.33 -13.19
CA ASN A 96 -7.69 -11.85 -14.51
C ASN A 96 -6.60 -12.77 -15.06
N GLU A 97 -5.33 -12.41 -14.89
CA GLU A 97 -4.14 -13.16 -15.33
C GLU A 97 -3.83 -14.38 -14.43
N SER A 98 -4.39 -14.43 -13.21
CA SER A 98 -4.10 -15.51 -12.25
C SER A 98 -4.95 -16.76 -12.48
N LYS A 99 -4.35 -17.94 -12.30
CA LYS A 99 -5.04 -19.24 -12.24
C LYS A 99 -5.04 -19.83 -10.83
N ARG A 100 -4.03 -19.46 -10.03
CA ARG A 100 -3.77 -19.96 -8.67
C ARG A 100 -3.72 -18.79 -7.69
N VAL A 101 -4.75 -18.68 -6.85
CA VAL A 101 -4.95 -17.53 -5.96
C VAL A 101 -4.92 -17.98 -4.51
N ALA A 102 -3.99 -17.44 -3.74
CA ALA A 102 -4.03 -17.54 -2.29
C ALA A 102 -4.83 -16.38 -1.68
N ILE A 103 -5.70 -16.67 -0.72
CA ILE A 103 -6.54 -15.68 -0.04
C ILE A 103 -6.88 -16.14 1.37
N PHE A 104 -6.94 -15.19 2.30
CA PHE A 104 -7.25 -15.46 3.71
C PHE A 104 -8.76 -15.65 3.96
N LEU A 105 -9.11 -16.43 4.99
CA LEU A 105 -10.44 -16.38 5.60
C LEU A 105 -10.50 -15.21 6.59
N ASN A 106 -11.44 -14.29 6.36
CA ASN A 106 -11.45 -13.01 7.07
C ASN A 106 -11.73 -13.15 8.57
N ARG A 107 -11.05 -12.32 9.35
CA ARG A 107 -11.40 -12.03 10.74
C ARG A 107 -12.45 -10.91 10.82
N PRO A 108 -13.01 -10.62 12.01
CA PRO A 108 -14.03 -9.57 12.18
C PRO A 108 -13.57 -8.15 11.77
N ASP A 109 -12.28 -7.88 11.90
CA ASP A 109 -11.59 -6.62 11.57
C ASP A 109 -11.02 -6.59 10.15
N GLU A 110 -11.41 -7.52 9.28
CA GLU A 110 -10.90 -7.63 7.91
C GLU A 110 -12.05 -7.58 6.88
N VAL A 111 -11.70 -7.28 5.63
CA VAL A 111 -12.63 -7.34 4.50
C VAL A 111 -13.20 -8.76 4.39
N LYS A 112 -14.52 -8.90 4.25
CA LYS A 112 -15.13 -10.24 4.17
C LYS A 112 -14.77 -10.93 2.86
N THR A 113 -14.03 -12.03 2.92
CA THR A 113 -13.50 -12.74 1.75
C THR A 113 -14.37 -13.92 1.30
N ARG A 114 -15.28 -14.43 2.13
CA ARG A 114 -16.07 -15.66 1.82
C ARG A 114 -16.82 -15.60 0.49
N LYS A 115 -17.46 -14.46 0.17
CA LYS A 115 -18.15 -14.27 -1.13
C LYS A 115 -17.15 -14.28 -2.28
N LEU A 116 -16.02 -13.60 -2.11
CA LEU A 116 -14.97 -13.52 -3.13
C LEU A 116 -14.37 -14.90 -3.40
N ILE A 117 -14.00 -15.62 -2.35
CA ILE A 117 -13.51 -17.00 -2.41
C ILE A 117 -14.44 -17.90 -3.24
N ARG A 118 -15.77 -17.82 -3.00
CA ARG A 118 -16.77 -18.55 -3.79
C ARG A 118 -16.73 -18.17 -5.27
N LEU A 119 -16.59 -16.89 -5.58
CA LEU A 119 -16.53 -16.41 -6.98
C LEU A 119 -15.24 -16.86 -7.67
N ILE A 120 -14.11 -16.85 -6.97
CA ILE A 120 -12.83 -17.35 -7.50
C ILE A 120 -12.95 -18.84 -7.82
N LEU A 121 -13.44 -19.66 -6.89
CA LEU A 121 -13.68 -21.09 -7.14
C LEU A 121 -14.61 -21.33 -8.34
N LYS A 122 -15.74 -20.60 -8.40
CA LYS A 122 -16.71 -20.72 -9.50
C LYS A 122 -16.13 -20.36 -10.87
N SER A 123 -15.06 -19.56 -10.91
CA SER A 123 -14.35 -19.21 -12.15
C SER A 123 -13.39 -20.30 -12.65
N GLY A 124 -13.31 -21.45 -11.97
CA GLY A 124 -12.40 -22.54 -12.32
C GLY A 124 -10.96 -22.36 -11.84
N ARG A 125 -10.67 -21.27 -11.10
CA ARG A 125 -9.35 -20.99 -10.52
C ARG A 125 -9.13 -21.81 -9.26
N LYS A 126 -7.87 -22.19 -9.01
CA LYS A 126 -7.47 -22.86 -7.77
C LYS A 126 -7.37 -21.83 -6.64
N VAL A 127 -7.99 -22.12 -5.50
CA VAL A 127 -7.97 -21.27 -4.31
C VAL A 127 -7.14 -21.94 -3.23
N PHE A 128 -6.24 -21.19 -2.61
CA PHE A 128 -5.39 -21.64 -1.51
C PHE A 128 -5.65 -20.80 -0.27
N LEU A 129 -5.81 -21.45 0.88
CA LEU A 129 -6.07 -20.80 2.17
C LEU A 129 -4.90 -21.01 3.13
N PRO A 130 -4.57 -20.02 3.96
CA PRO A 130 -3.51 -20.18 4.96
C PRO A 130 -3.89 -21.18 6.03
N TRP A 131 -2.92 -22.04 6.36
CA TRP A 131 -2.96 -22.96 7.48
C TRP A 131 -1.69 -22.79 8.31
N TYR A 132 -1.86 -22.71 9.62
CA TYR A 132 -0.79 -22.44 10.57
C TYR A 132 -0.57 -23.69 11.41
N GLU A 133 0.67 -24.16 11.43
CA GLU A 133 1.03 -25.35 12.20
C GLU A 133 1.13 -25.02 13.69
N ALA A 134 0.49 -25.84 14.52
CA ALA A 134 0.43 -25.58 15.96
C ALA A 134 1.84 -25.61 16.57
N ASN A 135 2.13 -24.63 17.43
CA ASN A 135 3.39 -24.52 18.18
C ASN A 135 4.65 -24.45 17.29
N SER A 136 4.52 -24.07 16.02
CA SER A 136 5.65 -23.81 15.14
C SER A 136 5.55 -22.42 14.49
N SER A 137 6.65 -21.96 13.89
CA SER A 137 6.66 -20.74 13.05
C SER A 137 6.45 -21.07 11.57
N SER A 138 5.67 -22.13 11.28
CA SER A 138 5.42 -22.63 9.92
C SER A 138 4.01 -22.31 9.44
N MET A 139 3.91 -21.91 8.16
CA MET A 139 2.65 -21.66 7.46
C MET A 139 2.64 -22.42 6.14
N LYS A 140 1.49 -22.98 5.78
CA LYS A 140 1.20 -23.57 4.46
C LYS A 140 0.04 -22.82 3.80
N LEU A 141 -0.06 -22.87 2.47
CA LEU A 141 -1.20 -22.37 1.70
C LEU A 141 -1.87 -23.55 1.01
N LEU A 142 -2.86 -24.12 1.70
CA LEU A 142 -3.50 -25.38 1.32
C LEU A 142 -4.65 -25.17 0.35
N GLN A 143 -4.74 -26.01 -0.68
CA GLN A 143 -5.77 -25.92 -1.71
C GLN A 143 -7.15 -26.23 -1.13
N MET A 144 -8.10 -25.32 -1.36
CA MET A 144 -9.52 -25.56 -1.14
C MET A 144 -10.13 -26.20 -2.38
N ILE A 145 -10.87 -27.30 -2.19
CA ILE A 145 -11.47 -28.07 -3.27
C ILE A 145 -12.93 -27.62 -3.48
N ASN A 146 -13.66 -27.40 -2.38
CA ASN A 146 -15.07 -27.03 -2.43
C ASN A 146 -15.37 -25.86 -1.47
N ILE A 147 -16.29 -24.99 -1.85
CA ILE A 147 -16.75 -23.91 -0.96
C ILE A 147 -17.37 -24.43 0.34
N TYR A 148 -17.96 -25.63 0.33
CA TYR A 148 -18.51 -26.27 1.53
C TYR A 148 -17.41 -26.66 2.53
N ASP A 149 -16.15 -26.73 2.11
CA ASP A 149 -15.01 -27.02 2.99
C ASP A 149 -14.88 -25.99 4.10
N ILE A 150 -15.23 -24.72 3.83
CA ILE A 150 -15.22 -23.67 4.86
C ILE A 150 -16.15 -24.04 6.02
N LYS A 151 -17.34 -24.59 5.75
CA LYS A 151 -18.29 -24.95 6.82
C LYS A 151 -17.92 -26.28 7.48
N ARG A 152 -17.43 -27.25 6.70
CA ARG A 152 -17.23 -28.64 7.15
C ARG A 152 -15.87 -28.88 7.80
N TYR A 153 -14.84 -28.21 7.31
CA TYR A 153 -13.46 -28.56 7.59
C TYR A 153 -12.63 -27.35 8.02
N THR A 154 -13.23 -26.30 8.58
CA THR A 154 -12.45 -25.21 9.18
C THR A 154 -12.85 -24.93 10.62
N LYS A 155 -11.85 -24.58 11.43
CA LYS A 155 -12.00 -24.18 12.83
C LYS A 155 -11.02 -23.06 13.14
N GLU A 156 -11.36 -22.23 14.12
CA GLU A 156 -10.44 -21.20 14.60
C GLU A 156 -9.28 -21.84 15.36
N ASN A 157 -8.05 -21.41 15.03
CA ASN A 157 -6.86 -21.71 15.81
C ASN A 157 -6.75 -20.80 17.06
N LYS A 158 -5.68 -20.94 17.84
CA LYS A 158 -5.44 -20.15 19.07
C LYS A 158 -5.42 -18.62 18.83
N ASP A 159 -5.13 -18.18 17.61
CA ASP A 159 -5.08 -16.77 17.22
C ASP A 159 -6.42 -16.25 16.66
N GLY A 160 -7.45 -17.09 16.61
CA GLY A 160 -8.77 -16.75 16.05
C GLY A 160 -8.77 -16.66 14.53
N ILE A 161 -7.94 -17.47 13.86
CA ILE A 161 -7.89 -17.60 12.40
C ILE A 161 -8.56 -18.91 12.01
N LEU A 162 -9.57 -18.84 11.14
CA LEU A 162 -10.18 -20.03 10.53
C LEU A 162 -9.19 -20.71 9.59
N GLN A 163 -8.87 -21.97 9.83
CA GLN A 163 -7.99 -22.79 9.01
C GLN A 163 -8.51 -24.23 8.90
N PHE A 164 -7.99 -25.01 7.95
CA PHE A 164 -8.42 -26.39 7.76
C PHE A 164 -8.17 -27.28 8.98
N THR A 165 -9.12 -28.17 9.28
CA THR A 165 -8.99 -29.21 10.32
C THR A 165 -8.39 -30.52 9.79
N ASN A 166 -8.33 -30.68 8.47
CA ASN A 166 -7.81 -31.85 7.77
C ASN A 166 -6.67 -31.48 6.79
N PRO A 167 -5.60 -30.83 7.26
CA PRO A 167 -4.53 -30.32 6.40
C PRO A 167 -3.84 -31.39 5.54
N GLU A 168 -3.75 -32.62 6.02
CA GLU A 168 -3.19 -33.79 5.33
C GLU A 168 -3.94 -34.17 4.05
N ASN A 169 -5.23 -33.84 3.96
CA ASN A 169 -6.06 -34.11 2.79
C ASN A 169 -6.04 -32.97 1.77
N ARG A 170 -5.11 -32.02 1.92
CA ARG A 170 -5.02 -30.81 1.09
C ARG A 170 -3.66 -30.73 0.42
N THR A 171 -3.66 -30.34 -0.85
CA THR A 171 -2.43 -30.09 -1.59
C THR A 171 -1.84 -28.74 -1.19
N GLU A 172 -0.56 -28.70 -0.86
CA GLU A 172 0.15 -27.44 -0.63
C GLU A 172 0.46 -26.72 -1.94
N ALA A 173 0.33 -25.39 -1.95
CA ALA A 173 0.68 -24.56 -3.10
C ALA A 173 2.14 -24.77 -3.55
N MET A 174 3.10 -24.76 -2.63
CA MET A 174 4.52 -25.00 -2.93
C MET A 174 4.80 -26.38 -3.52
N GLU A 175 4.00 -27.40 -3.20
CA GLU A 175 4.19 -28.75 -3.75
C GLU A 175 3.52 -28.93 -5.12
N SER A 176 2.72 -27.96 -5.56
CA SER A 176 1.83 -28.11 -6.72
C SER A 176 1.98 -26.99 -7.77
N GLY A 177 3.15 -26.34 -7.81
CA GLY A 177 3.48 -25.32 -8.81
C GLY A 177 3.34 -23.87 -8.34
N GLY A 178 3.30 -23.62 -7.03
CA GLY A 178 3.35 -22.28 -6.45
C GLY A 178 2.06 -21.47 -6.63
N LEU A 179 2.15 -20.15 -6.85
CA LEU A 179 1.01 -19.22 -6.87
C LEU A 179 1.21 -18.09 -7.88
N ASP A 180 0.11 -17.60 -8.45
CA ASP A 180 0.12 -16.44 -9.35
C ASP A 180 -0.22 -15.15 -8.60
N LEU A 181 -1.15 -15.22 -7.64
CA LEU A 181 -1.63 -14.08 -6.86
C LEU A 181 -1.76 -14.45 -5.38
N VAL A 182 -1.16 -13.64 -4.51
CA VAL A 182 -1.32 -13.75 -3.05
C VAL A 182 -2.08 -12.54 -2.51
N VAL A 183 -3.28 -12.78 -2.01
CA VAL A 183 -4.13 -11.78 -1.37
C VAL A 183 -3.84 -11.77 0.13
N LEU A 184 -3.22 -10.69 0.59
CA LEU A 184 -2.68 -10.57 1.93
C LEU A 184 -3.66 -9.86 2.88
N PRO A 185 -3.92 -10.40 4.07
CA PRO A 185 -4.60 -9.66 5.14
C PRO A 185 -3.66 -8.60 5.73
N GLY A 186 -4.23 -7.55 6.29
CA GLY A 186 -3.44 -6.49 6.95
C GLY A 186 -4.27 -5.67 7.92
N MET A 187 -3.62 -5.20 8.97
CA MET A 187 -4.19 -4.24 9.93
C MET A 187 -4.24 -2.84 9.33
N ALA A 188 -3.18 -2.48 8.61
CA ALA A 188 -3.06 -1.23 7.89
C ALA A 188 -2.17 -1.41 6.65
N PHE A 189 -2.35 -0.52 5.69
CA PHE A 189 -1.55 -0.40 4.49
C PHE A 189 -1.16 1.06 4.29
N SER A 190 0.07 1.32 3.88
CA SER A 190 0.49 2.67 3.51
C SER A 190 0.27 2.92 2.02
N LEU A 191 0.31 4.20 1.62
CA LEU A 191 0.19 4.58 0.21
C LEU A 191 1.32 4.01 -0.66
N ASP A 192 2.52 3.84 -0.09
CA ASP A 192 3.68 3.22 -0.73
C ASP A 192 3.70 1.69 -0.62
N GLY A 193 2.59 1.07 -0.19
CA GLY A 193 2.38 -0.38 -0.28
C GLY A 193 2.86 -1.18 0.91
N LYS A 194 3.39 -0.54 1.96
CA LYS A 194 3.78 -1.26 3.19
C LYS A 194 2.53 -1.90 3.79
N ARG A 195 2.67 -3.13 4.24
CA ARG A 195 1.64 -3.89 4.94
C ARG A 195 2.02 -4.02 6.41
N LEU A 196 1.13 -3.54 7.27
CA LEU A 196 1.20 -3.81 8.70
C LEU A 196 0.43 -5.10 8.99
N GLY A 197 1.18 -6.15 9.31
CA GLY A 197 0.67 -7.45 9.73
C GLY A 197 0.06 -7.46 11.13
N ARG A 198 -0.06 -8.64 11.73
CA ARG A 198 -0.57 -8.81 13.11
C ARG A 198 0.52 -8.81 14.19
N GLY A 199 1.74 -8.37 13.85
CA GLY A 199 2.88 -8.30 14.76
C GLY A 199 3.87 -9.45 14.56
N ASN A 200 4.55 -9.84 15.63
CA ASN A 200 5.71 -10.74 15.56
C ASN A 200 5.40 -12.16 15.07
N ASN A 201 4.12 -12.58 15.13
CA ASN A 201 3.67 -13.90 14.68
C ASN A 201 3.20 -13.90 13.21
N ASP A 202 3.48 -12.84 12.44
CA ASP A 202 3.15 -12.81 11.02
C ASP A 202 4.11 -13.68 10.22
N LEU A 203 3.59 -14.80 9.68
CA LEU A 203 4.37 -15.79 8.94
C LEU A 203 4.41 -15.57 7.43
N TYR A 204 3.64 -14.61 6.89
CA TYR A 204 3.68 -14.30 5.46
C TYR A 204 5.06 -13.89 4.93
N PRO A 205 5.90 -13.09 5.64
CA PRO A 205 7.20 -12.67 5.12
C PRO A 205 8.11 -13.85 4.76
N ASN A 206 8.19 -14.84 5.65
CA ASN A 206 9.00 -16.03 5.43
C ASN A 206 8.44 -16.87 4.28
N TYR A 207 7.13 -17.10 4.26
CA TYR A 207 6.47 -17.85 3.20
C TYR A 207 6.67 -17.20 1.83
N LEU A 208 6.50 -15.88 1.72
CA LEU A 208 6.65 -15.13 0.47
C LEU A 208 8.10 -15.14 -0.04
N ASN A 209 9.08 -15.22 0.85
CA ASN A 209 10.49 -15.35 0.48
C ASN A 209 10.76 -16.70 -0.20
N GLU A 210 10.19 -17.78 0.33
CA GLU A 210 10.30 -19.11 -0.27
C GLU A 210 9.47 -19.23 -1.55
N LEU A 211 8.24 -18.72 -1.55
CA LEU A 211 7.38 -18.68 -2.74
C LEU A 211 8.06 -17.97 -3.91
N LYS A 212 8.89 -16.95 -3.66
CA LYS A 212 9.60 -16.22 -4.71
C LYS A 212 10.59 -17.08 -5.48
N LYS A 213 11.21 -18.07 -4.82
CA LYS A 213 12.12 -19.00 -5.46
C LYS A 213 11.39 -19.90 -6.45
N MET A 214 10.13 -20.23 -6.16
CA MET A 214 9.30 -21.14 -6.96
C MET A 214 8.43 -20.43 -8.01
N SER A 215 7.85 -19.29 -7.64
CA SER A 215 6.96 -18.47 -8.47
C SER A 215 7.53 -17.06 -8.58
N PRO A 216 8.63 -16.84 -9.32
CA PRO A 216 9.32 -15.54 -9.34
C PRO A 216 8.46 -14.37 -9.86
N HIS A 217 7.32 -14.67 -10.50
CA HIS A 217 6.39 -13.72 -11.08
C HIS A 217 5.06 -13.58 -10.30
N TYR A 218 4.91 -14.19 -9.12
CA TYR A 218 3.69 -14.00 -8.32
C TYR A 218 3.45 -12.53 -8.00
N ARG A 219 2.18 -12.13 -7.91
CA ARG A 219 1.75 -10.78 -7.52
C ARG A 219 1.17 -10.77 -6.13
N THR A 220 1.26 -9.62 -5.46
CA THR A 220 0.65 -9.43 -4.13
C THR A 220 -0.42 -8.35 -4.14
N MET A 221 -1.49 -8.59 -3.38
CA MET A 221 -2.58 -7.63 -3.25
C MET A 221 -3.08 -7.54 -1.82
N GLY A 222 -3.14 -6.32 -1.27
CA GLY A 222 -3.83 -6.05 -0.01
C GLY A 222 -5.31 -5.73 -0.22
N LEU A 223 -6.18 -6.22 0.66
CA LEU A 223 -7.59 -5.77 0.74
C LEU A 223 -7.75 -4.88 1.97
N ALA A 224 -8.24 -3.66 1.79
CA ALA A 224 -8.30 -2.67 2.87
C ALA A 224 -9.62 -1.88 2.87
N PHE A 225 -10.20 -1.70 4.06
CA PHE A 225 -11.17 -0.63 4.29
C PHE A 225 -10.50 0.75 4.25
N LYS A 226 -11.29 1.82 4.11
CA LYS A 226 -10.81 3.22 4.07
C LYS A 226 -9.89 3.57 5.22
N CYS A 227 -10.33 3.26 6.44
CA CYS A 227 -9.59 3.50 7.66
C CYS A 227 -8.31 2.66 7.81
N GLN A 228 -8.12 1.64 6.99
CA GLN A 228 -6.92 0.80 7.00
C GLN A 228 -5.86 1.29 6.02
N VAL A 229 -6.16 2.27 5.16
CA VAL A 229 -5.16 2.91 4.30
C VAL A 229 -4.70 4.21 4.96
N VAL A 230 -3.42 4.30 5.29
CA VAL A 230 -2.80 5.47 5.93
C VAL A 230 -1.68 6.02 5.07
N TYR A 231 -1.20 7.22 5.40
CA TYR A 231 -0.13 7.86 4.62
C TYR A 231 1.17 7.05 4.68
N ASP A 232 1.68 6.80 5.89
CA ASP A 232 2.90 6.02 6.12
C ASP A 232 2.98 5.46 7.55
N PHE A 233 3.84 4.47 7.76
CA PHE A 233 4.26 3.90 9.05
C PHE A 233 5.66 3.25 8.92
N PRO A 234 6.37 2.94 10.03
CA PRO A 234 7.76 2.53 9.99
C PRO A 234 7.82 1.08 9.51
N LEU A 235 8.85 0.78 8.73
CA LEU A 235 9.13 -0.59 8.37
C LEU A 235 9.64 -1.31 9.62
N TYR A 236 8.90 -2.32 10.06
CA TYR A 236 9.41 -3.35 10.96
C TYR A 236 10.18 -4.39 10.13
N ASN A 237 11.09 -5.14 10.76
CA ASN A 237 11.99 -6.09 10.07
C ASN A 237 11.27 -7.12 9.18
N ASN A 238 9.96 -7.31 9.38
CA ASN A 238 9.12 -8.29 8.70
C ASN A 238 8.01 -7.63 7.84
N CYS A 239 8.16 -6.35 7.50
CA CYS A 239 7.14 -5.65 6.73
C CYS A 239 7.18 -6.05 5.25
N ILE A 240 6.03 -6.46 4.73
CA ILE A 240 5.84 -6.80 3.31
C ILE A 240 5.39 -5.55 2.57
N VAL A 241 5.99 -5.27 1.41
CA VAL A 241 5.48 -4.24 0.49
C VAL A 241 4.65 -4.94 -0.58
N VAL A 242 3.35 -4.69 -0.60
CA VAL A 242 2.44 -5.29 -1.59
C VAL A 242 2.54 -4.56 -2.93
N ASP A 243 2.26 -5.28 -4.01
CA ASP A 243 2.25 -4.64 -5.33
C ASP A 243 1.08 -3.68 -5.46
N HIS A 244 -0.14 -4.11 -5.10
CA HIS A 244 -1.37 -3.31 -5.21
C HIS A 244 -2.21 -3.38 -3.93
N ILE A 245 -2.97 -2.32 -3.63
CA ILE A 245 -3.97 -2.31 -2.55
C ILE A 245 -5.34 -2.04 -3.17
N VAL A 246 -6.26 -2.99 -3.05
CA VAL A 246 -7.65 -2.82 -3.47
C VAL A 246 -8.44 -2.27 -2.30
N HIS A 247 -8.98 -1.08 -2.52
CA HIS A 247 -9.67 -0.29 -1.53
C HIS A 247 -11.05 0.14 -2.05
N SER A 248 -11.95 0.55 -1.14
CA SER A 248 -13.35 0.88 -1.43
C SER A 248 -13.56 2.15 -2.25
N TYR A 249 -12.53 2.98 -2.46
CA TYR A 249 -12.61 4.16 -3.36
C TYR A 249 -11.71 4.07 -4.59
N LYS A 250 -10.56 3.40 -4.51
CA LYS A 250 -9.63 3.23 -5.64
C LYS A 250 -8.71 2.03 -5.44
N VAL A 251 -7.92 1.72 -6.47
CA VAL A 251 -6.80 0.78 -6.37
C VAL A 251 -5.52 1.61 -6.24
N TYR A 252 -4.73 1.36 -5.20
CA TYR A 252 -3.41 1.97 -5.07
C TYR A 252 -2.38 1.06 -5.76
N ASN A 253 -1.62 1.65 -6.67
CA ASN A 253 -0.41 1.06 -7.23
C ASN A 253 0.81 1.82 -6.66
N PRO A 254 1.40 1.33 -5.56
CA PRO A 254 2.65 1.83 -4.98
C PRO A 254 3.76 2.11 -6.00
N ALA A 255 3.92 1.26 -7.02
CA ALA A 255 4.93 1.47 -8.04
C ALA A 255 4.61 2.68 -8.93
N ALA A 256 3.36 2.82 -9.36
CA ALA A 256 2.92 3.97 -10.15
C ALA A 256 3.03 5.29 -9.39
N GLN A 257 2.75 5.31 -8.08
CA GLN A 257 2.92 6.53 -7.27
C GLN A 257 4.38 6.99 -7.20
N ILE A 258 5.32 6.05 -7.10
CA ILE A 258 6.76 6.37 -7.18
C ILE A 258 7.11 6.89 -8.58
N ILE A 259 6.53 6.32 -9.63
CA ILE A 259 6.72 6.77 -11.01
C ILE A 259 6.14 8.17 -11.21
N ASP A 260 4.94 8.48 -10.72
CA ASP A 260 4.35 9.83 -10.81
C ASP A 260 5.18 10.85 -10.01
N LEU A 261 5.84 10.44 -8.93
CA LEU A 261 6.79 11.28 -8.20
C LEU A 261 8.09 11.54 -8.98
N ILE A 262 8.56 10.55 -9.73
CA ILE A 262 9.84 10.61 -10.48
C ILE A 262 9.64 11.21 -11.89
N ASP A 263 8.49 10.97 -12.50
CA ASP A 263 8.08 11.39 -13.84
C ASP A 263 6.60 11.84 -13.86
N PRO A 264 6.28 12.96 -13.18
CA PRO A 264 4.91 13.48 -13.05
C PRO A 264 4.26 13.91 -14.37
N PHE A 265 4.99 13.85 -15.48
CA PHE A 265 4.52 14.24 -16.81
C PHE A 265 4.43 13.06 -17.78
N GLY A 266 4.65 11.81 -17.31
CA GLY A 266 4.48 10.61 -18.12
C GLY A 266 5.43 10.51 -19.30
N ASN A 267 6.64 11.07 -19.23
CA ASN A 267 7.59 10.98 -20.34
C ASN A 267 8.28 9.61 -20.42
N HIS A 268 7.97 8.71 -19.47
CA HIS A 268 8.52 7.37 -19.25
C HIS A 268 10.05 7.27 -19.25
N THR A 269 10.76 8.41 -19.16
CA THR A 269 12.22 8.49 -19.30
C THR A 269 12.99 7.68 -18.27
N HIS A 270 12.39 7.42 -17.11
CA HIS A 270 13.00 6.64 -16.02
C HIS A 270 12.17 5.40 -15.64
N TYR A 271 11.09 5.07 -16.38
CA TYR A 271 10.20 3.96 -16.06
C TYR A 271 10.91 2.60 -16.16
N ASN A 272 11.65 2.41 -17.26
CA ASN A 272 12.44 1.19 -17.49
C ASN A 272 13.63 1.07 -16.52
N GLU A 273 14.20 2.18 -16.05
CA GLU A 273 15.23 2.18 -15.01
C GLU A 273 14.62 1.85 -13.64
N TYR A 274 13.47 2.42 -13.28
CA TYR A 274 12.77 2.12 -12.03
C TYR A 274 12.37 0.64 -11.91
N LEU A 275 11.85 0.04 -12.98
CA LEU A 275 11.53 -1.40 -13.00
C LEU A 275 12.78 -2.29 -12.80
N LYS A 276 13.95 -1.84 -13.27
CA LYS A 276 15.24 -2.50 -13.05
C LYS A 276 15.76 -2.31 -11.61
N PHE A 277 15.45 -1.17 -10.98
CA PHE A 277 15.95 -0.82 -9.64
C PHE A 277 14.97 -1.06 -8.49
N LYS A 278 13.71 -1.45 -8.71
CA LYS A 278 12.74 -1.76 -7.64
C LYS A 278 13.31 -2.92 -6.77
N PRO A 279 13.84 -2.65 -5.57
CA PRO A 279 14.38 -3.69 -4.71
C PRO A 279 13.17 -4.43 -4.13
N ARG A 280 13.02 -5.72 -4.45
CA ARG A 280 11.84 -6.50 -4.05
C ARG A 280 11.94 -7.09 -2.63
N ASN A 281 13.00 -6.84 -1.85
CA ASN A 281 13.11 -7.23 -0.43
C ASN A 281 13.73 -6.11 0.44
N SER A 282 13.08 -5.83 1.57
CA SER A 282 13.53 -5.36 2.91
C SER A 282 14.62 -4.30 3.11
N SER A 283 15.20 -3.75 2.06
CA SER A 283 16.02 -2.53 2.15
C SER A 283 15.78 -1.73 0.90
N ILE A 284 14.66 -0.99 0.87
CA ILE A 284 14.58 0.18 -0.01
C ILE A 284 15.83 0.99 0.37
N PRO A 285 16.81 1.20 -0.52
CA PRO A 285 17.86 2.15 -0.22
C PRO A 285 17.09 3.41 0.06
N ARG A 286 17.15 3.90 1.32
CA ARG A 286 16.77 5.28 1.65
C ARG A 286 17.38 6.08 0.52
N ILE A 287 16.58 6.51 -0.46
CA ILE A 287 17.05 7.47 -1.44
C ILE A 287 17.32 8.65 -0.53
N LYS A 288 18.59 8.79 -0.13
CA LYS A 288 18.97 9.65 0.99
C LYS A 288 18.30 10.97 0.72
N ASN A 289 17.76 11.65 1.73
CA ASN A 289 17.16 12.96 1.54
C ASN A 289 18.05 13.88 0.69
N ALA A 290 19.38 13.68 0.73
CA ALA A 290 20.35 14.28 -0.18
C ALA A 290 20.14 13.93 -1.68
N THR A 291 19.94 12.67 -2.06
CA THR A 291 19.70 12.22 -3.44
C THR A 291 18.35 12.76 -3.96
N MET A 292 17.28 12.69 -3.15
CA MET A 292 15.99 13.32 -3.51
C MET A 292 16.11 14.84 -3.60
N LYS A 293 16.81 15.51 -2.67
CA LYS A 293 17.11 16.95 -2.76
C LYS A 293 17.93 17.29 -4.00
N ARG A 294 18.87 16.42 -4.41
CA ARG A 294 19.73 16.63 -5.60
C ARG A 294 18.93 16.46 -6.90
N LEU A 295 18.07 15.46 -6.97
CA LEU A 295 17.12 15.26 -8.07
C LEU A 295 16.12 16.42 -8.16
N TYR A 296 15.56 16.85 -7.03
CA TYR A 296 14.66 18.01 -6.95
C TYR A 296 15.37 19.33 -7.35
N LYS A 297 16.65 19.51 -6.97
CA LYS A 297 17.46 20.67 -7.37
C LYS A 297 17.77 20.65 -8.88
N LYS A 298 18.05 19.47 -9.46
CA LYS A 298 18.19 19.29 -10.92
C LYS A 298 16.89 19.61 -11.64
N TYR A 299 15.75 19.13 -11.13
CA TYR A 299 14.42 19.45 -11.66
C TYR A 299 14.12 20.95 -11.62
N LYS A 300 14.34 21.63 -10.49
CA LYS A 300 14.11 23.09 -10.36
C LYS A 300 14.96 23.89 -11.35
N LYS A 301 16.22 23.46 -11.59
CA LYS A 301 17.08 24.05 -12.63
C LYS A 301 16.54 23.80 -14.05
N ALA A 302 16.05 22.60 -14.36
CA ALA A 302 15.47 22.27 -15.65
C ALA A 302 14.16 23.03 -15.92
N LYS A 303 13.29 23.17 -14.91
CA LYS A 303 12.05 23.97 -14.96
C LYS A 303 12.35 25.44 -15.23
N ASN A 304 13.34 26.01 -14.54
CA ASN A 304 13.75 27.41 -14.76
C ASN A 304 14.38 27.63 -16.15
N LYS A 305 15.14 26.65 -16.68
CA LYS A 305 15.64 26.69 -18.07
C LYS A 305 14.51 26.62 -19.11
N LYS A 306 13.51 25.75 -18.91
CA LYS A 306 12.33 25.66 -19.80
C LYS A 306 11.48 26.94 -19.74
N ALA A 307 11.28 27.51 -18.55
CA ALA A 307 10.57 28.78 -18.37
C ALA A 307 11.29 29.93 -19.09
N THR A 308 12.59 30.11 -18.87
CA THR A 308 13.40 31.15 -19.53
C THR A 308 13.43 31.00 -21.05
N ASN A 309 13.49 29.77 -21.57
CA ASN A 309 13.39 29.52 -23.01
C ASN A 309 12.00 29.85 -23.58
N LYS A 310 10.92 29.57 -22.85
CA LYS A 310 9.54 29.93 -23.25
C LYS A 310 9.34 31.45 -23.26
N THR A 311 9.89 32.17 -22.27
CA THR A 311 9.86 33.64 -22.23
C THR A 311 10.67 34.26 -23.38
N LYS A 312 11.83 33.69 -23.72
CA LYS A 312 12.63 34.11 -24.89
C LYS A 312 11.90 33.87 -26.21
N LYS A 313 11.19 32.73 -26.36
CA LYS A 313 10.37 32.42 -27.54
C LYS A 313 9.20 33.40 -27.70
N ASN A 314 8.52 33.73 -26.60
CA ASN A 314 7.40 34.70 -26.59
C ASN A 314 7.86 36.15 -26.84
N LYS A 315 9.05 36.55 -26.39
CA LYS A 315 9.62 37.86 -26.74
C LYS A 315 10.01 37.94 -28.22
N LYS A 316 10.54 36.85 -28.81
CA LYS A 316 10.85 36.78 -30.25
C LYS A 316 9.59 36.80 -31.12
N SER A 317 8.50 36.16 -30.71
CA SER A 317 7.23 36.20 -31.46
C SER A 317 6.53 37.55 -31.40
N LYS A 318 6.56 38.25 -30.25
CA LYS A 318 6.05 39.64 -30.14
C LYS A 318 6.84 40.63 -30.99
N LYS A 319 8.18 40.52 -31.05
CA LYS A 319 9.02 41.36 -31.94
C LYS A 319 8.76 41.11 -33.43
N LYS A 320 8.40 39.88 -33.84
CA LYS A 320 8.00 39.60 -35.23
C LYS A 320 6.62 40.17 -35.58
N LYS A 321 5.66 40.14 -34.65
CA LYS A 321 4.33 40.73 -34.86
C LYS A 321 4.36 42.27 -34.92
N SER A 322 5.23 42.95 -34.16
CA SER A 322 5.33 44.41 -34.25
C SER A 322 5.98 44.91 -35.54
N LYS A 323 6.89 44.13 -36.16
CA LYS A 323 7.50 44.47 -37.45
C LYS A 323 6.57 44.27 -38.66
N ASN A 324 5.58 43.37 -38.56
CA ASN A 324 4.61 43.15 -39.63
C ASN A 324 3.48 44.20 -39.65
N ASN A 325 3.20 44.87 -38.51
CA ASN A 325 2.15 45.90 -38.44
C ASN A 325 2.61 47.29 -38.95
N THR A 326 3.90 47.50 -39.21
CA THR A 326 4.43 48.76 -39.74
C THR A 326 4.49 48.83 -41.26
N ASN A 327 4.25 47.72 -41.99
CA ASN A 327 4.36 47.67 -43.46
C ASN A 327 3.02 47.76 -44.21
N ASN A 328 1.87 47.90 -43.52
CA ASN A 328 0.54 48.03 -44.14
C ASN A 328 -0.07 49.43 -43.94
N LYS A 329 0.68 50.49 -44.22
CA LYS A 329 0.11 51.83 -44.44
C LYS A 329 0.76 52.48 -45.66
N LYS A 330 0.09 52.38 -46.80
CA LYS A 330 0.16 53.30 -47.95
C LYS A 330 -1.26 53.58 -48.48
N PRO A 331 -1.48 54.74 -49.13
CA PRO A 331 -2.61 55.61 -48.84
C PRO A 331 -3.83 55.36 -49.74
N LYS A 332 -5.01 55.77 -49.24
CA LYS A 332 -6.25 55.86 -50.03
C LYS A 332 -6.23 57.15 -50.85
N SER A 333 -6.44 57.01 -52.15
CA SER A 333 -6.83 58.08 -53.07
C SER A 333 -8.30 58.46 -52.86
N GLY A 334 -8.57 59.75 -52.87
CA GLY A 334 -9.87 60.39 -52.73
C GLY A 334 -9.65 61.89 -52.68
#